data_AF-A0A1Q8VIY4-F1
#
_entry.id   AF-A0A1Q8VIY4-F1
#
_cell.length_a   1.000
_cell.length_b   1.000
_cell.length_c   1.000
_cell.angle_alpha   90.00
_cell.angle_beta   90.00
_cell.angle_gamma   90.00
#
_symmetry.space_group_name_H-M   'P 1'
#
loop_
_entity.id
_entity.type
_entity.pdbx_description
1 polymer ?
#
loop_
_entity_poly.entity_id
_entity_poly.type
_entity_poly.pdbx_seq_one_letter_code
_entity_poly.pdbx_strand_id
1 'polypeptide(L)'
;RRETQYLHIDLNTGQTSPIEGASMDASPTALQDGWMLFDSQPSSSGRPDTVTLINPDGSVKETFEVGVPDDFTDYPWSPQDFTLDQARAWLKNGDTSWAPSTYSVNKDDEECRSITVAGQRIELGENNSLSLKLPSGCFGVPIQGVYHAGDGDIGVFSERKGDDETVLHLVDMSTGKSPEPISLGNWGGYSPEGDFLITYEDNGAVKAYRPS
;
A
#
# COMPACT_ATOMS: atom_id res chain seq x y z
N ARG A 1 1.12 -26.66 -20.42
CA ARG A 1 2.24 -26.58 -19.45
C ARG A 1 2.07 -25.21 -18.80
N ARG A 2 1.74 -25.10 -17.51
CA ARG A 2 1.76 -23.78 -16.85
C ARG A 2 3.23 -23.35 -16.84
N GLU A 3 3.56 -22.25 -17.49
CA GLU A 3 4.91 -21.70 -17.44
C GLU A 3 5.16 -21.24 -16.01
N THR A 4 6.21 -21.76 -15.38
CA THR A 4 6.67 -21.27 -14.07
C THR A 4 7.22 -19.86 -14.27
N GLN A 5 6.67 -18.87 -13.57
CA GLN A 5 7.07 -17.46 -13.75
C GLN A 5 7.74 -16.86 -12.53
N TYR A 6 7.36 -17.31 -11.34
CA TYR A 6 8.02 -16.92 -10.11
C TYR A 6 8.94 -18.05 -9.63
N LEU A 7 10.18 -17.67 -9.32
CA LEU A 7 11.20 -18.55 -8.80
C LEU A 7 11.69 -17.96 -7.48
N HIS A 8 11.77 -18.81 -6.47
CA HIS A 8 12.61 -18.53 -5.32
C HIS A 8 14.05 -18.92 -5.68
N ILE A 9 15.01 -18.08 -5.28
CA ILE A 9 16.43 -18.29 -5.50
C ILE A 9 17.13 -18.18 -4.15
N ASP A 10 17.71 -19.28 -3.67
CA ASP A 10 18.59 -19.26 -2.51
C ASP A 10 19.91 -18.61 -2.92
N LEU A 11 20.22 -17.44 -2.36
CA LEU A 11 21.42 -16.68 -2.71
C LEU A 11 22.72 -17.31 -2.18
N ASN A 12 22.66 -18.22 -1.20
CA ASN A 12 23.82 -18.92 -0.67
C ASN A 12 24.19 -20.13 -1.54
N THR A 13 23.18 -20.88 -2.00
CA THR A 13 23.39 -22.13 -2.75
C THR A 13 23.21 -21.99 -4.26
N GLY A 14 22.54 -20.93 -4.71
CA GLY A 14 22.10 -20.74 -6.09
C GLY A 14 20.98 -21.69 -6.51
N GLN A 15 20.42 -22.47 -5.58
CA GLN A 15 19.31 -23.36 -5.89
C GLN A 15 18.05 -22.56 -6.18
N THR A 16 17.28 -23.04 -7.15
CA THR A 16 16.03 -22.41 -7.56
C THR A 16 14.86 -23.36 -7.37
N SER A 17 13.75 -22.82 -6.89
CA SER A 17 12.50 -23.56 -6.73
C SER A 17 11.34 -22.78 -7.35
N PRO A 18 10.46 -23.45 -8.12
CA PRO A 18 9.27 -22.81 -8.65
C PRO A 18 8.32 -22.42 -7.51
N ILE A 19 7.72 -21.23 -7.61
CA ILE A 19 6.57 -20.87 -6.79
C ILE A 19 5.32 -21.38 -7.53
N GLU A 20 4.77 -22.49 -7.03
CA GLU A 20 3.60 -23.11 -7.64
C GLU A 20 2.33 -22.30 -7.38
N GLY A 21 1.45 -22.23 -8.39
CA GLY A 21 0.12 -21.61 -8.26
C GLY A 21 0.07 -20.10 -8.46
N ALA A 22 1.22 -19.43 -8.59
CA ALA A 22 1.29 -18.00 -8.88
C ALA A 22 0.75 -17.66 -10.28
N SER A 23 -0.14 -16.67 -10.35
CA SER A 23 -0.62 -16.06 -11.61
C SER A 23 0.48 -15.22 -12.25
N MET A 24 0.45 -15.11 -13.59
CA MET A 24 1.37 -14.26 -14.34
C MET A 24 1.19 -12.77 -14.03
N ASP A 25 -0.04 -12.38 -13.73
CA ASP A 25 -0.44 -10.99 -13.55
C ASP A 25 -0.28 -10.54 -12.09
N ALA A 26 0.06 -11.47 -11.19
CA ALA A 26 0.28 -11.14 -9.79
C ALA A 26 1.58 -10.35 -9.62
N SER A 27 1.56 -9.32 -8.77
CA SER A 27 2.78 -8.54 -8.44
C SER A 27 3.36 -8.99 -7.10
N PRO A 28 4.67 -9.28 -7.01
CA PRO A 28 5.30 -9.64 -5.75
C PRO A 28 5.48 -8.42 -4.86
N THR A 29 5.12 -8.56 -3.60
CA THR A 29 5.33 -7.58 -2.53
C THR A 29 6.18 -8.21 -1.45
N ALA A 30 7.27 -7.56 -1.06
CA ALA A 30 8.08 -8.00 0.07
C ALA A 30 7.32 -7.74 1.37
N LEU A 31 7.48 -8.65 2.32
CA LEU A 31 6.97 -8.58 3.69
C LEU A 31 8.15 -8.75 4.65
N GLN A 32 7.99 -8.43 5.94
CA GLN A 32 9.10 -8.53 6.91
C GLN A 32 9.71 -9.93 6.98
N ASP A 33 8.85 -10.95 6.91
CA ASP A 33 9.19 -12.35 7.12
C ASP A 33 8.75 -13.22 5.94
N GLY A 34 8.68 -12.65 4.73
CA GLY A 34 8.38 -13.40 3.51
C GLY A 34 7.98 -12.54 2.32
N TRP A 35 7.14 -13.09 1.46
CA TRP A 35 6.57 -12.39 0.30
C TRP A 35 5.08 -12.68 0.15
N MET A 36 4.44 -11.78 -0.58
CA MET A 36 3.06 -11.92 -0.99
C MET A 36 2.93 -11.74 -2.50
N LEU A 37 2.09 -12.56 -3.12
CA LEU A 37 1.60 -12.34 -4.48
C LEU A 37 0.13 -11.97 -4.41
N PHE A 38 -0.21 -10.78 -4.90
CA PHE A 38 -1.60 -10.34 -5.04
C PHE A 38 -2.05 -10.52 -6.49
N ASP A 39 -3.01 -11.39 -6.73
CA ASP A 39 -3.57 -11.70 -8.05
C ASP A 39 -4.95 -11.05 -8.18
N SER A 40 -4.96 -9.84 -8.74
CA SER A 40 -6.20 -9.09 -9.00
C SER A 40 -6.91 -9.65 -10.22
N GLN A 41 -8.19 -9.96 -10.06
CA GLN A 41 -9.03 -10.45 -11.14
C GLN A 41 -9.84 -9.29 -11.75
N PRO A 42 -10.02 -9.25 -13.08
CA PRO A 42 -10.93 -8.29 -13.68
C PRO A 42 -12.33 -8.46 -13.10
N SER A 43 -13.02 -7.34 -12.83
CA SER A 43 -14.39 -7.36 -12.30
C SER A 43 -15.38 -8.16 -13.19
N SER A 44 -15.10 -8.27 -14.49
CA SER A 44 -15.87 -9.05 -15.45
C SER A 44 -15.69 -10.57 -15.34
N SER A 45 -14.67 -11.04 -14.64
CA SER A 45 -14.32 -12.47 -14.54
C SER A 45 -15.25 -13.25 -13.59
N GLY A 46 -15.92 -12.56 -12.67
CA GLY A 46 -16.69 -13.19 -11.59
C GLY A 46 -15.86 -14.01 -10.61
N ARG A 47 -14.53 -13.88 -10.65
CA ARG A 47 -13.59 -14.53 -9.73
C ARG A 47 -13.13 -13.51 -8.68
N PRO A 48 -12.96 -13.94 -7.42
CA PRO A 48 -12.40 -13.07 -6.39
C PRO A 48 -10.90 -12.86 -6.61
N ASP A 49 -10.40 -11.72 -6.13
CA ASP A 49 -8.96 -11.51 -5.97
C ASP A 49 -8.38 -12.57 -5.04
N THR A 50 -7.14 -12.99 -5.29
CA THR A 50 -6.47 -13.97 -4.44
C THR A 50 -5.10 -13.51 -3.98
N VAL A 51 -4.69 -14.02 -2.83
CA VAL A 51 -3.41 -13.73 -2.19
C VAL A 51 -2.68 -15.04 -1.97
N THR A 52 -1.40 -15.10 -2.35
CA THR A 52 -0.50 -16.20 -2.00
C THR A 52 0.62 -15.67 -1.12
N LEU A 53 0.73 -16.22 0.09
CA LEU A 53 1.76 -15.91 1.07
C LEU A 53 2.89 -16.94 0.97
N ILE A 54 4.13 -16.46 0.97
CA ILE A 54 5.32 -17.25 0.70
C ILE A 54 6.32 -17.01 1.83
N ASN A 55 6.83 -18.10 2.41
CA ASN A 55 7.86 -18.07 3.45
C ASN A 55 9.21 -17.61 2.87
N PRO A 56 10.18 -17.22 3.72
CA PRO A 56 11.50 -16.79 3.28
C PRO A 56 12.29 -17.82 2.46
N ASP A 57 11.97 -19.11 2.60
CA ASP A 57 12.58 -20.22 1.85
C ASP A 57 11.89 -20.51 0.51
N GLY A 58 10.93 -19.67 0.11
CA GLY A 58 10.16 -19.82 -1.13
C GLY A 58 9.01 -20.81 -1.06
N SER A 59 8.78 -21.48 0.07
CA SER A 59 7.63 -22.37 0.23
C SER A 59 6.33 -21.56 0.36
N VAL A 60 5.27 -22.02 -0.30
CA VAL A 60 3.94 -21.41 -0.15
C VAL A 60 3.41 -21.72 1.25
N LYS A 61 3.12 -20.67 2.02
CA LYS A 61 2.49 -20.76 3.36
C LYS A 61 0.99 -20.99 3.23
N GLU A 62 0.32 -20.17 2.42
CA GLU A 62 -1.13 -20.22 2.21
C GLU A 62 -1.52 -19.47 0.93
N THR A 63 -2.60 -19.91 0.28
CA THR A 63 -3.33 -19.14 -0.73
C THR A 63 -4.78 -18.98 -0.30
N PHE A 64 -5.32 -17.76 -0.40
CA PHE A 64 -6.70 -17.45 -0.02
C PHE A 64 -7.34 -16.39 -0.91
N GLU A 65 -8.68 -16.38 -0.95
CA GLU A 65 -9.47 -15.31 -1.56
C GLU A 65 -9.50 -14.09 -0.62
N VAL A 66 -9.38 -12.89 -1.18
CA VAL A 66 -9.49 -11.64 -0.41
C VAL A 66 -10.88 -11.60 0.25
N GLY A 67 -10.90 -11.44 1.57
CA GLY A 67 -12.11 -11.46 2.39
C GLY A 67 -12.42 -10.13 3.07
N VAL A 68 -11.74 -9.06 2.68
CA VAL A 68 -12.09 -7.70 3.11
C VAL A 68 -13.48 -7.35 2.56
N PRO A 69 -14.42 -6.85 3.39
CA PRO A 69 -15.76 -6.48 2.91
C PRO A 69 -15.71 -5.42 1.82
N ASP A 70 -16.57 -5.50 0.80
CA ASP A 70 -16.59 -4.53 -0.32
C ASP A 70 -16.83 -3.07 0.14
N ASP A 71 -17.46 -2.88 1.29
CA ASP A 71 -17.77 -1.58 1.88
C ASP A 71 -16.80 -1.15 2.97
N PHE A 72 -15.64 -1.79 3.10
CA PHE A 72 -14.61 -1.37 4.05
C PHE A 72 -14.16 0.08 3.81
N THR A 73 -13.75 0.74 4.89
CA THR A 73 -13.21 2.11 4.84
C THR A 73 -11.88 2.24 5.54
N ASP A 74 -11.67 1.42 6.58
CA ASP A 74 -10.50 1.49 7.44
C ASP A 74 -9.37 0.61 6.90
N TYR A 75 -8.16 1.16 6.90
CA TYR A 75 -6.94 0.51 6.49
C TYR A 75 -5.99 0.44 7.70
N PRO A 76 -5.30 -0.69 7.90
CA PRO A 76 -4.25 -0.77 8.90
C PRO A 76 -3.05 0.07 8.47
N TRP A 77 -2.48 0.85 9.40
CA TRP A 77 -1.20 1.51 9.22
C TRP A 77 -0.11 0.79 10.01
N SER A 78 1.06 0.58 9.41
CA SER A 78 2.22 0.01 10.10
C SER A 78 3.49 0.76 9.70
N PRO A 79 4.29 1.25 10.66
CA PRO A 79 5.59 1.85 10.38
C PRO A 79 6.62 0.91 9.78
N GLN A 80 6.35 -0.38 9.81
CA GLN A 80 7.18 -1.42 9.21
C GLN A 80 6.34 -2.17 8.19
N ASP A 81 7.00 -2.85 7.24
CA ASP A 81 6.32 -3.77 6.32
C ASP A 81 5.41 -4.72 7.11
N PHE A 82 4.37 -5.27 6.49
CA PHE A 82 3.57 -6.26 7.19
C PHE A 82 4.37 -7.56 7.34
N THR A 83 4.13 -8.29 8.43
CA THR A 83 4.45 -9.72 8.50
C THR A 83 3.43 -10.53 7.69
N LEU A 84 3.75 -11.78 7.38
CA LEU A 84 2.84 -12.72 6.73
C LEU A 84 1.53 -12.87 7.51
N ASP A 85 1.59 -12.87 8.85
CA ASP A 85 0.40 -13.00 9.69
C ASP A 85 -0.46 -11.73 9.71
N GLN A 86 0.16 -10.54 9.68
CA GLN A 86 -0.55 -9.26 9.56
C GLN A 86 -1.20 -9.09 8.18
N ALA A 87 -0.47 -9.40 7.10
CA ALA A 87 -1.02 -9.40 5.74
C ALA A 87 -2.20 -10.37 5.61
N ARG A 88 -2.10 -11.55 6.22
CA ARG A 88 -3.20 -12.50 6.31
C ARG A 88 -4.38 -11.94 7.11
N ALA A 89 -4.14 -11.40 8.29
CA ALA A 89 -5.20 -10.86 9.15
C ALA A 89 -6.00 -9.77 8.43
N TRP A 90 -5.29 -8.85 7.77
CA TRP A 90 -5.87 -7.80 6.96
C TRP A 90 -6.61 -8.34 5.73
N LEU A 91 -5.90 -8.93 4.76
CA LEU A 91 -6.48 -9.24 3.45
C LEU A 91 -7.49 -10.39 3.48
N LYS A 92 -7.38 -11.30 4.45
CA LYS A 92 -8.31 -12.42 4.58
C LYS A 92 -9.55 -12.08 5.40
N ASN A 93 -9.42 -11.25 6.43
CA ASN A 93 -10.48 -11.06 7.42
C ASN A 93 -10.89 -9.58 7.63
N GLY A 94 -10.23 -8.62 6.97
CA GLY A 94 -10.39 -7.20 7.24
C GLY A 94 -9.94 -6.79 8.64
N ASP A 95 -9.08 -7.59 9.30
CA ASP A 95 -8.68 -7.32 10.68
C ASP A 95 -7.56 -6.27 10.74
N THR A 96 -7.87 -5.16 11.39
CA THR A 96 -6.97 -4.02 11.62
C THR A 96 -6.54 -3.89 13.09
N SER A 97 -7.02 -4.78 13.98
CA SER A 97 -6.85 -4.64 15.44
C SER A 97 -5.40 -4.76 15.92
N TRP A 98 -4.52 -5.33 15.10
CA TRP A 98 -3.10 -5.46 15.36
C TRP A 98 -2.31 -4.19 15.00
N ALA A 99 -2.89 -3.30 14.18
CA ALA A 99 -2.20 -2.13 13.67
C ALA A 99 -2.08 -1.04 14.76
N PRO A 100 -0.93 -0.36 14.89
CA PRO A 100 -0.75 0.73 15.85
C PRO A 100 -1.69 1.92 15.59
N SER A 101 -2.08 2.14 14.33
CA SER A 101 -3.11 3.10 13.95
C SER A 101 -3.84 2.63 12.69
N THR A 102 -4.93 3.33 12.37
CA THR A 102 -5.66 3.15 11.12
C THR A 102 -5.90 4.50 10.45
N TYR A 103 -6.11 4.46 9.15
CA TYR A 103 -6.69 5.58 8.40
C TYR A 103 -7.92 5.10 7.65
N SER A 104 -8.80 6.02 7.26
CA SER A 104 -9.98 5.65 6.51
C SER A 104 -10.28 6.56 5.34
N VAL A 105 -10.77 5.97 4.25
CA VAL A 105 -11.39 6.73 3.16
C VAL A 105 -12.70 7.31 3.67
N ASN A 106 -12.88 8.62 3.54
CA ASN A 106 -14.04 9.29 4.10
C ASN A 106 -15.27 9.09 3.19
N LYS A 107 -16.27 8.32 3.65
CA LYS A 107 -17.53 8.11 2.90
C LYS A 107 -18.47 9.32 2.91
N ASP A 108 -18.31 10.23 3.88
CA ASP A 108 -19.07 11.49 3.90
C ASP A 108 -18.50 12.51 2.89
N ASP A 109 -17.32 12.23 2.34
CA ASP A 109 -16.76 12.99 1.24
C ASP A 109 -17.35 12.52 -0.09
N GLU A 110 -18.40 13.20 -0.57
CA GLU A 110 -19.01 12.87 -1.85
C GLU A 110 -18.05 12.97 -3.06
N GLU A 111 -16.91 13.65 -2.89
CA GLU A 111 -15.90 13.85 -3.94
C GLU A 111 -14.65 12.97 -3.77
N CYS A 112 -14.56 12.18 -2.70
CA CYS A 112 -13.45 11.25 -2.44
C CYS A 112 -12.07 11.93 -2.43
N ARG A 113 -12.01 13.13 -1.85
CA ARG A 113 -10.82 13.99 -1.81
C ARG A 113 -10.08 13.93 -0.49
N SER A 114 -10.53 13.12 0.45
CA SER A 114 -10.00 13.12 1.81
C SER A 114 -9.95 11.75 2.45
N ILE A 115 -9.08 11.66 3.44
CA ILE A 115 -9.02 10.56 4.39
C ILE A 115 -9.22 11.08 5.80
N THR A 116 -9.48 10.16 6.73
CA THR A 116 -9.46 10.43 8.16
C THR A 116 -8.28 9.69 8.79
N VAL A 117 -7.44 10.42 9.52
CA VAL A 117 -6.31 9.86 10.30
C VAL A 117 -6.40 10.39 11.72
N ALA A 118 -6.38 9.50 12.71
CA ALA A 118 -6.52 9.88 14.13
C ALA A 118 -7.71 10.83 14.42
N GLY A 119 -8.82 10.66 13.67
CA GLY A 119 -10.02 11.52 13.77
C GLY A 119 -9.90 12.90 13.12
N GLN A 120 -8.76 13.23 12.50
CA GLN A 120 -8.57 14.43 11.69
C GLN A 120 -8.89 14.13 10.22
N ARG A 121 -9.65 15.02 9.58
CA ARG A 121 -9.88 14.98 8.14
C ARG A 121 -8.71 15.61 7.40
N ILE A 122 -8.14 14.89 6.45
CA ILE A 122 -7.00 15.33 5.64
C ILE A 122 -7.43 15.43 4.19
N GLU A 123 -7.31 16.62 3.62
CA GLU A 123 -7.64 16.87 2.20
C GLU A 123 -6.45 16.45 1.32
N LEU A 124 -6.64 15.36 0.58
CA LEU A 124 -5.69 14.85 -0.42
C LEU A 124 -5.97 15.40 -1.82
N GLY A 125 -7.15 15.98 -2.03
CA GLY A 125 -7.56 16.57 -3.31
C GLY A 125 -8.10 15.56 -4.33
N GLU A 126 -8.38 16.05 -5.54
CA GLU A 126 -9.29 15.38 -6.49
C GLU A 126 -8.72 14.10 -7.09
N ASN A 127 -7.44 14.10 -7.47
CA ASN A 127 -6.78 12.95 -8.09
C ASN A 127 -5.75 12.37 -7.12
N ASN A 128 -6.20 11.95 -5.94
CA ASN A 128 -5.33 11.33 -4.94
C ASN A 128 -5.09 9.83 -5.20
N SER A 129 -4.06 9.29 -4.57
CA SER A 129 -3.59 7.90 -4.73
C SER A 129 -4.39 6.86 -3.94
N LEU A 130 -5.27 7.29 -3.03
CA LEU A 130 -5.95 6.38 -2.10
C LEU A 130 -7.37 6.04 -2.53
N SER A 131 -8.14 7.02 -3.01
CA SER A 131 -9.56 6.83 -3.28
C SER A 131 -9.98 7.32 -4.65
N LEU A 132 -10.92 6.59 -5.23
CA LEU A 132 -11.57 6.92 -6.49
C LEU A 132 -13.07 7.10 -6.27
N LYS A 133 -13.65 8.07 -7.00
CA LYS A 133 -15.09 8.28 -7.02
C LYS A 133 -15.75 7.32 -8.01
N LEU A 134 -16.61 6.43 -7.51
CA LEU A 134 -17.48 5.58 -8.30
C LEU A 134 -18.95 6.00 -8.12
N PRO A 135 -19.88 5.58 -9.01
CA PRO A 135 -21.30 5.87 -8.83
C PRO A 135 -21.90 5.40 -7.48
N SER A 136 -21.27 4.41 -6.84
CA SER A 136 -21.64 3.87 -5.53
C SER A 136 -21.01 4.62 -4.34
N GLY A 137 -20.20 5.65 -4.60
CA GLY A 137 -19.46 6.41 -3.58
C GLY A 137 -17.94 6.24 -3.70
N CYS A 138 -17.23 6.57 -2.63
CA CYS A 138 -15.78 6.45 -2.57
C CYS A 138 -15.32 5.01 -2.42
N PHE A 139 -14.30 4.69 -3.19
CA PHE A 139 -13.76 3.34 -3.28
C PHE A 139 -12.24 3.39 -3.13
N GLY A 140 -11.69 2.44 -2.37
CA GLY A 140 -10.26 2.14 -2.33
C GLY A 140 -10.04 0.64 -2.48
N VAL A 141 -8.78 0.20 -2.57
CA VAL A 141 -8.44 -1.20 -2.84
C VAL A 141 -7.71 -1.84 -1.66
N PRO A 142 -8.09 -3.05 -1.21
CA PRO A 142 -7.53 -3.63 0.03
C PRO A 142 -6.00 -3.69 0.08
N ILE A 143 -5.36 -3.91 -1.07
CA ILE A 143 -3.91 -4.01 -1.19
C ILE A 143 -3.16 -2.73 -0.80
N GLN A 144 -3.80 -1.56 -0.84
CA GLN A 144 -3.20 -0.28 -0.43
C GLN A 144 -2.70 -0.31 1.02
N GLY A 145 -3.38 -1.03 1.92
CA GLY A 145 -2.92 -1.14 3.31
C GLY A 145 -1.53 -1.78 3.41
N VAL A 146 -1.18 -2.68 2.47
CA VAL A 146 0.16 -3.28 2.41
C VAL A 146 1.14 -2.35 1.69
N TYR A 147 0.73 -1.71 0.59
CA TYR A 147 1.62 -0.85 -0.20
C TYR A 147 2.07 0.43 0.50
N HIS A 148 1.29 0.91 1.47
CA HIS A 148 1.65 2.07 2.28
C HIS A 148 2.25 1.70 3.65
N ALA A 149 2.46 0.41 3.92
CA ALA A 149 3.19 -0.02 5.09
C ALA A 149 4.70 0.15 4.90
N GLY A 150 5.46 0.20 5.98
CA GLY A 150 6.93 0.26 5.91
C GLY A 150 7.52 1.66 5.79
N ASP A 151 6.68 2.66 5.56
CA ASP A 151 7.09 4.06 5.38
C ASP A 151 7.36 4.81 6.72
N GLY A 152 7.43 4.08 7.84
CA GLY A 152 7.65 4.68 9.16
C GLY A 152 6.41 5.33 9.76
N ASP A 153 6.58 6.42 10.50
CA ASP A 153 5.48 7.09 11.20
C ASP A 153 4.70 8.04 10.27
N ILE A 154 5.16 8.23 9.03
CA ILE A 154 4.60 9.16 8.06
C ILE A 154 3.93 8.42 6.90
N GLY A 155 2.65 8.70 6.70
CA GLY A 155 1.94 8.38 5.47
C GLY A 155 2.30 9.36 4.36
N VAL A 156 2.74 8.83 3.21
CA VAL A 156 3.04 9.63 2.01
C VAL A 156 2.00 9.32 0.94
N PHE A 157 1.15 10.30 0.64
CA PHE A 157 0.08 10.16 -0.35
C PHE A 157 0.24 11.17 -1.46
N SER A 158 0.22 10.71 -2.72
CA SER A 158 0.34 11.61 -3.87
C SER A 158 -1.01 12.12 -4.35
N GLU A 159 -1.02 13.36 -4.84
CA GLU A 159 -2.12 13.95 -5.60
C GLU A 159 -1.61 14.47 -6.95
N ARG A 160 -2.33 14.16 -8.04
CA ARG A 160 -2.04 14.67 -9.37
C ARG A 160 -2.83 15.95 -9.66
N LYS A 161 -2.15 17.09 -9.76
CA LYS A 161 -2.74 18.42 -10.06
C LYS A 161 -2.86 18.73 -11.56
N GLY A 162 -2.23 17.93 -12.41
CA GLY A 162 -2.24 18.07 -13.87
C GLY A 162 -1.32 17.06 -14.54
N ASP A 163 -1.02 17.26 -15.83
CA ASP A 163 -0.19 16.31 -16.59
C ASP A 163 1.24 16.20 -16.05
N ASP A 164 1.80 17.29 -15.54
CA ASP A 164 3.19 17.39 -15.09
C ASP A 164 3.34 17.79 -13.61
N GLU A 165 2.24 17.83 -12.86
CA GLU A 165 2.27 18.26 -11.46
C GLU A 165 1.72 17.17 -10.53
N THR A 166 2.59 16.67 -9.66
CA THR A 166 2.25 15.79 -8.54
C THR A 166 2.76 16.43 -7.25
N VAL A 167 1.90 16.46 -6.24
CA VAL A 167 2.22 16.91 -4.88
C VAL A 167 2.13 15.74 -3.91
N LEU A 168 2.89 15.81 -2.81
CA LEU A 168 2.79 14.86 -1.71
C LEU A 168 2.09 15.48 -0.52
N HIS A 169 1.20 14.69 0.06
CA HIS A 169 0.60 14.91 1.36
C HIS A 169 1.35 14.05 2.37
N LEU A 170 1.99 14.68 3.35
CA LEU A 170 2.67 13.98 4.44
C LEU A 170 1.77 13.99 5.66
N VAL A 171 1.43 12.81 6.17
CA VAL A 171 0.52 12.68 7.30
C VAL A 171 1.24 11.97 8.43
N ASP A 172 1.34 12.59 9.59
CA ASP A 172 1.68 11.86 10.82
C ASP A 172 0.54 10.90 11.16
N MET A 173 0.80 9.61 11.03
CA MET A 173 -0.24 8.58 11.14
C MET A 173 -0.69 8.29 12.56
N SER A 174 -0.01 8.89 13.56
CA SER A 174 -0.39 8.83 14.97
C SER A 174 -1.26 10.01 15.39
N THR A 175 -1.05 11.19 14.79
CA THR A 175 -1.75 12.42 15.19
C THR A 175 -2.73 12.97 14.16
N GLY A 176 -2.65 12.50 12.90
CA GLY A 176 -3.40 13.07 11.78
C GLY A 176 -2.97 14.49 11.42
N LYS A 177 -1.76 14.91 11.80
CA LYS A 177 -1.24 16.21 11.37
C LYS A 177 -0.69 16.09 9.96
N SER A 178 -1.04 17.06 9.13
CA SER A 178 -0.49 17.23 7.78
C SER A 178 -0.12 18.69 7.55
N PRO A 179 1.10 19.00 7.11
CA PRO A 179 1.43 20.31 6.59
C PRO A 179 0.79 20.51 5.20
N GLU A 180 1.01 21.70 4.63
CA GLU A 180 0.64 21.98 3.23
C GLU A 180 1.33 21.00 2.26
N PRO A 181 0.67 20.63 1.15
CA PRO A 181 1.22 19.66 0.21
C PRO A 181 2.56 20.13 -0.39
N ILE A 182 3.48 19.20 -0.58
CA ILE A 182 4.82 19.48 -1.07
C ILE A 182 4.84 19.23 -2.57
N SER A 183 5.15 20.26 -3.35
CA SER A 183 5.45 20.13 -4.78
C SER A 183 6.85 19.58 -4.97
N LEU A 184 6.96 18.56 -5.83
CA LEU A 184 8.21 17.79 -5.99
C LEU A 184 9.08 18.25 -7.16
N GLY A 185 8.56 19.08 -8.07
CA GLY A 185 9.32 19.60 -9.21
C GLY A 185 10.05 18.51 -10.00
N ASN A 186 11.36 18.66 -10.21
CA ASN A 186 12.22 17.72 -10.96
C ASN A 186 12.85 16.67 -10.02
N TRP A 187 12.05 15.76 -9.48
CA TRP A 187 12.54 14.75 -8.55
C TRP A 187 13.15 13.52 -9.24
N GLY A 188 14.07 12.85 -8.55
CA GLY A 188 14.54 11.50 -8.88
C GLY A 188 13.91 10.42 -7.99
N GLY A 189 13.32 10.79 -6.84
CA GLY A 189 12.61 9.88 -5.93
C GLY A 189 12.55 10.36 -4.48
N TYR A 190 12.05 9.51 -3.58
CA TYR A 190 12.00 9.77 -2.14
C TYR A 190 12.15 8.47 -1.31
N SER A 191 12.48 8.62 -0.03
CA SER A 191 12.51 7.54 0.97
C SER A 191 11.91 8.06 2.28
N PRO A 192 10.82 7.47 2.78
CA PRO A 192 10.36 7.67 4.14
C PRO A 192 11.31 6.97 5.11
N GLU A 193 11.75 7.66 6.16
CA GLU A 193 12.73 7.17 7.14
C GLU A 193 12.28 7.54 8.55
N GLY A 194 11.57 6.61 9.20
CA GLY A 194 11.01 6.84 10.53
C GLY A 194 10.00 7.99 10.51
N ASP A 195 10.37 9.11 11.13
CA ASP A 195 9.57 10.33 11.20
C ASP A 195 10.04 11.44 10.25
N PHE A 196 10.76 11.09 9.17
CA PHE A 196 11.14 12.02 8.10
C PHE A 196 10.81 11.48 6.71
N LEU A 197 10.59 12.39 5.76
CA LEU A 197 10.64 12.07 4.32
C LEU A 197 11.91 12.68 3.72
N ILE A 198 12.75 11.86 3.09
CA ILE A 198 13.92 12.31 2.35
C ILE A 198 13.60 12.32 0.86
N THR A 199 13.73 13.46 0.18
CA THR A 199 13.56 13.55 -1.28
C THR A 199 14.90 13.77 -1.98
N TYR A 200 15.05 13.18 -3.15
CA TYR A 200 16.21 13.31 -4.02
C TYR A 200 15.81 14.02 -5.31
N GLU A 201 16.48 15.11 -5.64
CA GLU A 201 16.30 15.81 -6.92
C GLU A 201 17.24 15.24 -8.00
N ASP A 202 16.88 15.38 -9.28
CA ASP A 202 17.71 14.91 -10.40
C ASP A 202 19.11 15.55 -10.44
N ASN A 203 19.24 16.74 -9.84
CA ASN A 203 20.51 17.46 -9.72
C ASN A 203 21.38 16.96 -8.54
N GLY A 204 20.92 15.96 -7.78
CA GLY A 204 21.59 15.40 -6.61
C GLY A 204 21.32 16.13 -5.29
N ALA A 205 20.47 17.16 -5.26
CA ALA A 205 20.06 17.83 -4.04
C ALA A 205 19.17 16.91 -3.18
N VAL A 206 19.33 17.02 -1.86
CA VAL A 206 18.55 16.26 -0.89
C VAL A 206 17.82 17.22 0.03
N LYS A 207 16.54 16.96 0.28
CA LYS A 207 15.71 17.69 1.24
C LYS A 207 15.06 16.69 2.20
N ALA A 208 14.91 17.10 3.46
CA ALA A 208 14.23 16.30 4.47
C ALA A 208 13.02 17.07 5.00
N TYR A 209 11.87 16.40 5.07
CA TYR A 209 10.61 16.95 5.54
C TYR A 209 10.12 16.17 6.76
N ARG A 210 9.37 16.84 7.63
CA ARG A 210 8.72 16.25 8.81
C ARG A 210 7.31 16.83 8.93
N PRO A 211 6.29 16.01 9.23
CA PRO A 211 4.97 16.53 9.56
C PRO A 211 5.06 17.34 10.87
N SER A 212 4.55 18.57 10.86
CA SER A 212 4.62 19.52 12.00
C SER A 212 3.26 19.71 12.68
#